data_AF-A0A354UYZ7-F1
#
_entry.id   AF-A0A354UYZ7-F1
#
_cell.length_a   1.000
_cell.length_b   1.000
_cell.length_c   1.000
_cell.angle_alpha   90.00
_cell.angle_beta   90.00
_cell.angle_gamma   90.00
#
_symmetry.space_group_name_H-M   'P 1'
#
loop_
_entity.id
_entity.type
_entity.pdbx_description
1 polymer ?
#
loop_
_entity_poly.entity_id
_entity_poly.type
_entity_poly.pdbx_seq_one_letter_code
_entity_poly.pdbx_strand_id
1 'polypeptide(L)'
;MPTGFSFDVPDLLMLRAWADFHELRMAIDLDVCADGEEYEELLGIYDKNRAFRRWMIWRSCEGIMVQPAMGRRMLFDFMADALELMIPAGD
;
A
#
# COMPACT_ATOMS: atom_id res chain seq x y z
N MET A 1 -18.84 -3.36 -7.65
CA MET A 1 -18.31 -3.73 -6.33
C MET A 1 -16.94 -3.09 -6.22
N PRO A 2 -16.59 -2.50 -5.07
CA PRO A 2 -15.34 -1.77 -4.94
C PRO A 2 -14.14 -2.68 -5.21
N THR A 3 -13.10 -2.09 -5.79
CA THR A 3 -11.88 -2.79 -6.22
C THR A 3 -10.93 -3.03 -5.03
N GLY A 4 -11.07 -2.22 -3.96
CA GLY A 4 -10.35 -2.36 -2.70
C GLY A 4 -11.29 -2.55 -1.51
N PHE A 5 -11.08 -3.61 -0.72
CA PHE A 5 -11.74 -3.88 0.56
C PHE A 5 -10.91 -3.41 1.75
N SER A 6 -11.51 -3.36 2.93
CA SER A 6 -10.78 -3.09 4.19
C SER A 6 -9.74 -4.16 4.54
N PHE A 7 -8.63 -3.69 5.10
CA PHE A 7 -7.59 -4.52 5.69
C PHE A 7 -7.95 -4.94 7.12
N ASP A 8 -7.39 -6.08 7.52
CA ASP A 8 -7.41 -6.46 8.92
C ASP A 8 -6.39 -5.62 9.72
N VAL A 9 -6.73 -5.28 10.96
CA VAL A 9 -5.88 -4.43 11.83
C VAL A 9 -4.43 -4.92 11.94
N PRO A 10 -4.14 -6.24 12.04
CA PRO A 10 -2.75 -6.72 12.07
C PRO A 10 -1.92 -6.32 10.85
N ASP A 11 -2.50 -6.35 9.65
CA ASP A 11 -1.80 -5.96 8.42
C ASP A 11 -1.50 -4.46 8.41
N LEU A 12 -2.44 -3.63 8.89
CA LEU A 12 -2.24 -2.19 9.03
C LEU A 12 -1.10 -1.87 10.02
N LEU A 13 -1.07 -2.55 11.16
CA LEU A 13 -0.01 -2.36 12.15
C LEU A 13 1.35 -2.83 11.62
N MET A 14 1.39 -3.95 10.90
CA MET A 14 2.62 -4.47 10.30
C MET A 14 3.18 -3.53 9.23
N LEU A 15 2.33 -3.06 8.31
CA LEU A 15 2.72 -2.08 7.29
C LEU A 15 3.17 -0.76 7.94
N ARG A 16 2.48 -0.32 9.00
CA ARG A 16 2.85 0.90 9.73
C ARG A 16 4.24 0.77 10.35
N ALA A 17 4.50 -0.32 11.07
CA ALA A 17 5.79 -0.57 11.70
C ALA A 17 6.92 -0.66 10.66
N TRP A 18 6.67 -1.31 9.54
CA TRP A 18 7.60 -1.39 8.42
C TRP A 18 7.90 -0.01 7.82
N ALA A 19 6.86 0.80 7.57
CA ALA A 19 7.02 2.16 7.04
C ALA A 19 7.83 3.03 8.01
N ASP A 20 7.50 2.99 9.30
CA ASP A 20 8.23 3.75 10.33
C ASP A 20 9.71 3.32 10.41
N PHE A 21 10.00 2.01 10.30
CA PHE A 21 11.38 1.48 10.28
C PHE A 21 12.20 2.00 9.10
N HIS A 22 11.58 2.18 7.93
CA HIS A 22 12.23 2.71 6.72
C HIS A 22 12.13 4.24 6.59
N GLU A 23 11.69 4.93 7.64
CA GLU A 23 11.44 6.37 7.63
C GLU A 23 10.47 6.83 6.52
N LEU A 24 9.48 6.01 6.22
CA LEU A 24 8.42 6.30 5.26
C LEU A 24 7.16 6.74 5.99
N ARG A 25 6.30 7.47 5.29
CA ARG A 25 4.99 7.89 5.80
C ARG A 25 3.90 7.02 5.19
N MET A 26 3.13 6.34 6.04
CA MET A 26 1.89 5.67 5.65
C MET A 26 0.69 6.62 5.80
N ALA A 27 -0.22 6.60 4.83
CA ALA A 27 -1.55 7.21 4.89
C ALA A 27 -2.62 6.16 4.55
N ILE A 28 -3.79 6.32 5.15
CA ILE A 28 -4.98 5.50 4.89
C ILE A 28 -6.03 6.43 4.29
N ASP A 29 -6.44 6.15 3.07
CA ASP A 29 -7.47 6.89 2.35
C ASP A 29 -8.72 5.99 2.25
N LEU A 30 -9.86 6.47 2.79
CA LEU A 30 -11.14 5.74 2.80
C LEU A 30 -12.10 6.31 1.77
N ASP A 31 -12.97 5.45 1.23
CA ASP A 31 -14.00 5.80 0.25
C ASP A 31 -13.45 6.64 -0.91
N VAL A 32 -12.31 6.22 -1.46
CA VAL A 32 -11.53 7.01 -2.41
C VAL A 32 -11.70 6.49 -3.83
N CYS A 33 -11.83 7.42 -4.77
CA CYS A 33 -11.73 7.14 -6.20
C CYS A 33 -10.35 7.54 -6.70
N ALA A 34 -9.56 6.58 -7.17
CA ALA A 34 -8.21 6.81 -7.69
C ALA A 34 -8.05 6.10 -9.04
N ASP A 35 -7.52 6.81 -10.03
CA ASP A 35 -7.29 6.28 -11.39
C ASP A 35 -8.53 5.63 -12.05
N GLY A 36 -9.73 6.11 -11.70
CA GLY A 36 -11.00 5.60 -12.22
C GLY A 36 -11.53 4.35 -11.51
N GLU A 37 -10.84 3.89 -10.47
CA GLU A 37 -11.22 2.75 -9.62
C GLU A 37 -11.71 3.25 -8.25
N GLU A 38 -12.67 2.55 -7.67
CA GLU A 38 -13.23 2.85 -6.35
C GLU A 38 -12.66 1.90 -5.30
N TYR A 39 -12.18 2.45 -4.19
CA TYR A 39 -11.59 1.72 -3.07
C TYR A 39 -12.31 2.07 -1.78
N GLU A 40 -12.74 1.06 -1.01
CA GLU A 40 -13.21 1.26 0.36
C GLU A 40 -12.03 1.72 1.24
N GLU A 41 -10.87 1.09 1.08
CA GLU A 41 -9.63 1.45 1.76
C GLU A 41 -8.42 1.32 0.83
N LEU A 42 -7.62 2.39 0.75
CA LEU A 42 -6.38 2.45 -0.01
C LEU A 42 -5.25 2.93 0.91
N LEU A 43 -4.15 2.18 0.94
CA LEU A 43 -2.97 2.53 1.72
C LEU A 43 -1.94 3.17 0.80
N GLY A 44 -1.52 4.39 1.14
CA GLY A 44 -0.48 5.13 0.43
C GLY A 44 0.81 5.16 1.24
N ILE A 45 1.93 4.79 0.62
CA ILE A 45 3.27 4.94 1.20
C ILE A 45 4.02 6.05 0.49
N TYR A 46 4.58 6.97 1.26
CA TYR A 46 5.26 8.19 0.80
C TYR A 46 6.65 8.30 1.41
N ASP A 47 7.55 9.01 0.73
CA ASP A 47 8.75 9.52 1.40
C ASP A 47 8.36 10.51 2.51
N LYS A 48 9.07 10.49 3.64
CA LYS A 48 8.81 11.36 4.81
C LYS A 48 8.63 12.84 4.45
N ASN A 49 9.44 13.31 3.50
CA ASN A 49 9.56 14.72 3.14
C ASN A 49 9.06 15.05 1.73
N ARG A 50 8.54 14.07 0.98
CA ARG A 50 8.07 14.30 -0.39
C ARG A 50 6.59 13.95 -0.50
N ALA A 51 5.85 14.75 -1.24
CA ALA A 51 4.46 14.48 -1.57
C ALA A 51 4.31 13.30 -2.57
N PHE A 52 5.42 12.76 -3.08
CA PHE A 52 5.40 11.68 -4.05
C PHE A 52 5.09 10.34 -3.37
N ARG A 53 3.97 9.73 -3.78
CA ARG A 53 3.56 8.40 -3.36
C ARG A 53 4.47 7.38 -4.02
N ARG A 54 5.16 6.54 -3.25
CA ARG A 54 5.99 5.43 -3.76
C ARG A 54 5.17 4.19 -4.08
N TRP A 55 4.21 3.86 -3.23
CA TRP A 55 3.35 2.69 -3.41
C TRP A 55 1.90 3.01 -3.06
N MET A 56 0.99 2.42 -3.84
CA MET A 56 -0.41 2.22 -3.50
C MET A 56 -0.62 0.76 -3.16
N ILE A 57 -1.34 0.49 -2.08
CA ILE A 57 -1.64 -0.86 -1.61
C ILE A 57 -3.13 -0.95 -1.32
N TRP A 58 -3.80 -1.96 -1.86
CA TRP A 58 -5.21 -2.24 -1.57
C TRP A 58 -5.47 -3.74 -1.52
N ARG A 59 -6.51 -4.13 -0.79
CA ARG A 59 -6.95 -5.52 -0.73
C ARG A 59 -7.98 -5.78 -1.82
N SER A 60 -7.69 -6.69 -2.73
CA SER A 60 -8.64 -7.17 -3.73
C SER A 60 -9.26 -8.50 -3.30
N CYS A 61 -10.17 -9.05 -4.11
CA CYS A 61 -10.69 -10.41 -3.90
C CYS A 61 -9.63 -11.51 -4.15
N GLU A 62 -8.55 -11.19 -4.87
CA GLU A 62 -7.47 -12.13 -5.20
C GLU A 62 -6.33 -12.11 -4.17
N GLY A 63 -6.27 -11.07 -3.32
CA GLY A 63 -5.19 -10.86 -2.36
C GLY A 63 -4.79 -9.39 -2.25
N ILE A 64 -3.57 -9.13 -1.78
CA ILE A 64 -3.03 -7.79 -1.58
C ILE A 64 -2.33 -7.31 -2.84
N MET A 65 -2.84 -6.22 -3.40
CA MET A 65 -2.27 -5.59 -4.58
C MET A 65 -1.31 -4.49 -4.16
N VAL A 66 -0.10 -4.51 -4.71
CA VAL A 66 0.89 -3.43 -4.57
C VAL A 66 1.15 -2.83 -5.94
N GLN A 67 0.92 -1.52 -6.07
CA GLN A 67 1.26 -0.75 -7.25
C GLN A 67 2.37 0.26 -6.91
N PRO A 68 3.60 0.01 -7.34
CA PRO A 68 4.65 1.03 -7.33
C PRO A 68 4.26 2.20 -8.23
N ALA A 69 4.71 3.40 -7.88
CA ALA A 69 4.55 4.60 -8.70
C ALA A 69 5.26 4.47 -10.06
N MET A 70 6.39 3.75 -10.07
CA MET A 70 7.08 3.34 -11.28
C MET A 70 7.26 1.82 -11.25
N GLY A 71 6.56 1.12 -12.12
CA GLY A 71 6.65 -0.33 -12.20
C GLY A 71 5.32 -1.01 -12.47
N ARG A 72 5.33 -2.34 -12.37
CA ARG A 72 4.15 -3.16 -12.56
C ARG A 72 3.47 -3.42 -11.24
N ARG A 73 2.14 -3.57 -11.31
CA ARG A 73 1.32 -4.08 -10.22
C ARG A 73 1.79 -5.48 -9.84
N MET A 74 1.80 -5.78 -8.55
CA MET A 74 2.13 -7.08 -7.97
C MET A 74 0.98 -7.56 -7.08
N LEU A 75 0.76 -8.86 -7.05
CA LEU A 75 -0.26 -9.53 -6.23
C LEU A 75 0.44 -10.43 -5.22
N PHE A 76 -0.02 -10.38 -3.97
CA PHE A 76 0.48 -11.16 -2.85
C PHE A 76 -0.67 -11.79 -2.07
N ASP A 77 -0.43 -12.96 -1.48
CA ASP A 77 -1.40 -13.60 -0.61
C ASP A 77 -1.42 -12.92 0.78
N PHE A 78 -0.25 -12.51 1.28
CA PHE A 78 -0.10 -11.90 2.60
C PHE A 78 0.70 -10.60 2.56
N MET A 79 0.45 -9.72 3.54
CA MET A 79 1.14 -8.43 3.64
C MET A 79 2.64 -8.64 3.92
N ALA A 80 3.00 -9.70 4.65
CA ALA A 80 4.40 -10.02 4.93
C ALA A 80 5.20 -10.23 3.63
N ASP A 81 4.66 -11.01 2.68
CA ASP A 81 5.31 -11.28 1.40
C ASP A 81 5.49 -9.99 0.58
N ALA A 82 4.48 -9.11 0.62
CA ALA A 82 4.55 -7.81 -0.02
C ALA A 82 5.70 -6.95 0.54
N LEU A 83 5.83 -6.90 1.87
CA LEU A 83 6.86 -6.10 2.55
C LEU A 83 8.29 -6.60 2.26
N GLU A 84 8.49 -7.90 2.08
CA GLU A 84 9.80 -8.46 1.73
C GLU A 84 10.30 -7.98 0.36
N LEU A 85 9.38 -7.76 -0.60
CA LEU A 85 9.73 -7.32 -1.96
C LEU A 85 9.67 -5.81 -2.16
N MET A 86 8.97 -5.07 -1.29
CA MET A 86 9.03 -3.62 -1.28
C MET A 86 10.39 -3.16 -0.74
N ILE A 87 11.42 -3.16 -1.59
CA ILE A 87 12.72 -2.59 -1.22
C ILE A 87 12.63 -1.07 -1.39
N PRO A 88 12.79 -0.26 -0.33
CA PRO A 88 13.02 1.16 -0.51
C PRO A 88 14.37 1.29 -1.20
N ALA A 89 14.40 1.82 -2.43
CA ALA A 89 15.65 2.22 -3.06
C ALA A 89 16.40 3.08 -2.04
N GLY A 90 17.57 2.61 -1.60
CA GLY A 90 18.48 3.40 -0.79
C GLY A 90 18.94 4.58 -1.62
N ASP A 91 18.76 5.78 -1.08
CA ASP A 91 19.42 6.98 -1.59
C ASP A 91 20.94 6.88 -1.36
#